data_AF-A0A2I0W1V7-F1
#
_entry.id   AF-A0A2I0W1V7-F1
#
_cell.length_a   1.000
_cell.length_b   1.000
_cell.length_c   1.000
_cell.angle_alpha   90.00
_cell.angle_beta   90.00
_cell.angle_gamma   90.00
#
_symmetry.space_group_name_H-M   'P 1'
#
loop_
_entity.id
_entity.type
_entity.pdbx_description
1 polymer ?
#
loop_
_entity_poly.entity_id
_entity_poly.type
_entity_poly.pdbx_seq_one_letter_code
_entity_poly.pdbx_strand_id
1 'polypeptide(L)'
;MKRLALDVEASMAADNNISGWWNKINESTQWQDGVFYFLCAAYALVSAIALIQLIRIQLRVPEFGWTTQKVFHLMNFIVNGVRAILFGFHAQVFLLKPK
;
A
#
# COMPACT_ATOMS: atom_id res chain seq x y z
N MET A 1 31.76 -12.49 -32.10
CA MET A 1 30.33 -12.69 -32.42
C MET A 1 29.65 -13.75 -31.55
N LYS A 2 30.16 -14.98 -31.41
CA LYS A 2 29.52 -16.03 -30.58
C LYS A 2 29.23 -15.63 -29.12
N ARG A 3 30.16 -14.95 -28.44
CA ARG A 3 29.97 -14.48 -27.05
C ARG A 3 28.81 -13.48 -26.93
N LEU A 4 28.74 -12.54 -27.87
CA LEU A 4 27.67 -11.54 -27.95
C LEU A 4 26.29 -12.18 -28.16
N ALA A 5 26.20 -13.24 -28.96
CA ALA A 5 24.95 -13.99 -29.15
C ALA A 5 24.52 -14.76 -27.89
N LEU A 6 25.47 -15.37 -27.17
CA LEU A 6 25.21 -16.07 -25.90
C LEU A 6 24.75 -15.10 -24.80
N ASP A 7 25.35 -13.90 -24.72
CA ASP A 7 24.96 -12.87 -23.75
C ASP A 7 23.52 -12.35 -24.04
N VAL A 8 23.13 -12.27 -25.32
CA VAL A 8 21.77 -11.89 -25.75
C VAL A 8 20.76 -13.00 -25.47
N GLU A 9 21.07 -14.27 -25.75
CA GLU A 9 20.19 -15.39 -25.40
C GLU A 9 19.99 -15.50 -23.88
N ALA A 10 21.06 -15.31 -23.10
CA ALA A 10 20.99 -15.32 -21.65
C ALA A 10 20.12 -14.18 -21.11
N SER A 11 20.20 -12.97 -21.68
CA SER A 11 19.36 -11.85 -21.26
C SER A 11 17.88 -12.06 -21.63
N MET A 12 17.60 -12.60 -22.82
CA MET A 12 16.23 -12.92 -23.26
C MET A 12 15.62 -14.06 -22.42
N ALA A 13 16.41 -15.08 -22.08
CA ALA A 13 15.94 -16.16 -21.21
C ALA A 13 15.64 -15.65 -19.79
N ALA A 14 16.48 -14.75 -19.26
CA ALA A 14 16.25 -14.13 -17.96
C ALA A 14 14.97 -13.27 -17.96
N ASP A 15 14.77 -12.45 -18.99
CA ASP A 15 13.58 -11.60 -19.13
C ASP A 15 12.28 -12.42 -19.26
N ASN A 16 12.31 -13.50 -20.05
CA ASN A 16 11.18 -14.44 -20.17
C ASN A 16 10.86 -15.14 -18.83
N ASN A 17 11.87 -15.44 -18.03
CA ASN A 17 11.67 -16.09 -16.74
C ASN A 17 11.09 -15.12 -15.70
N ILE A 18 11.58 -13.87 -15.66
CA ILE A 18 11.07 -12.82 -14.78
C ILE A 18 9.63 -12.45 -15.15
N SER A 19 9.35 -12.23 -16.43
CA SER A 19 7.99 -11.91 -16.90
C SER A 19 7.02 -13.08 -16.67
N GLY A 20 7.45 -14.32 -16.91
CA GLY A 20 6.66 -15.52 -16.63
C GLY A 20 6.35 -15.69 -15.14
N TRP A 21 7.33 -15.43 -14.26
CA TRP A 21 7.12 -15.43 -12.81
C TRP A 21 6.16 -14.32 -12.37
N TRP A 22 6.32 -13.10 -12.90
CA TRP A 22 5.46 -11.96 -12.59
C TRP A 22 4.00 -12.20 -13.01
N ASN A 23 3.78 -12.76 -14.20
CA ASN A 23 2.43 -13.09 -14.69
C ASN A 23 1.72 -14.08 -13.75
N LYS A 24 2.42 -15.10 -13.25
CA LYS A 24 1.84 -16.07 -12.29
C LYS A 24 1.42 -15.42 -10.97
N ILE A 25 2.21 -14.45 -10.48
CA ILE A 25 1.85 -13.71 -9.27
C ILE A 25 0.68 -12.78 -9.54
N ASN A 26 0.71 -12.06 -10.66
CA ASN A 26 -0.35 -11.14 -11.04
C ASN A 26 -1.68 -11.85 -11.32
N GLU A 27 -1.68 -13.11 -11.77
CA GLU A 27 -2.91 -13.90 -11.92
C GLU A 27 -3.43 -14.50 -10.60
N SER A 28 -2.61 -14.51 -9.54
CA SER A 28 -3.00 -15.08 -8.24
C SER A 28 -3.87 -14.10 -7.45
N THR A 29 -5.17 -14.38 -7.40
CA THR A 29 -6.13 -13.60 -6.61
C THR A 29 -5.79 -13.58 -5.11
N GLN A 30 -5.28 -14.70 -4.58
CA GLN A 30 -4.90 -14.81 -3.16
C GLN A 30 -3.73 -13.88 -2.79
N TRP A 31 -2.76 -13.72 -3.71
CA TRP A 31 -1.61 -12.85 -3.47
C TRP A 31 -2.00 -11.38 -3.52
N GLN A 32 -2.86 -11.02 -4.48
CA GLN A 32 -3.45 -9.68 -4.56
C GLN A 32 -4.23 -9.34 -3.27
N ASP A 33 -5.12 -10.24 -2.83
CA ASP A 33 -5.92 -10.04 -1.62
C ASP A 33 -5.03 -9.86 -0.38
N GLY A 34 -3.99 -10.68 -0.24
CA GLY A 34 -3.02 -10.57 0.85
C GLY A 34 -2.32 -9.21 0.89
N VAL A 35 -1.91 -8.70 -0.28
CA VAL A 35 -1.28 -7.37 -0.40
C VAL A 35 -2.27 -6.26 -0.07
N PHE A 36 -3.52 -6.33 -0.56
CA PHE A 36 -4.54 -5.33 -0.25
C PHE A 36 -4.89 -5.30 1.25
N TYR A 37 -5.00 -6.47 1.90
CA TYR A 37 -5.21 -6.54 3.34
C TYR A 37 -4.04 -5.96 4.14
N PHE A 38 -2.81 -6.29 3.74
CA PHE A 38 -1.62 -5.73 4.38
C PHE A 38 -1.56 -4.20 4.23
N LEU A 39 -1.81 -3.69 3.02
CA LEU A 39 -1.88 -2.25 2.75
C LEU A 39 -2.99 -1.60 3.59
N CYS A 40 -4.19 -2.16 3.62
CA CYS A 40 -5.30 -1.69 4.44
C CYS A 40 -4.88 -1.55 5.91
N ALA A 41 -4.31 -2.62 6.49
CA ALA A 41 -3.86 -2.62 7.88
C ALA A 41 -2.74 -1.60 8.15
N ALA A 42 -1.75 -1.51 7.25
CA ALA A 42 -0.65 -0.55 7.37
C ALA A 42 -1.17 0.90 7.33
N TYR A 43 -2.04 1.24 6.38
CA TYR A 43 -2.62 2.57 6.27
C TYR A 43 -3.55 2.92 7.45
N ALA A 44 -4.31 1.94 7.95
CA ALA A 44 -5.11 2.11 9.16
C ALA A 44 -4.23 2.40 10.38
N LEU A 45 -3.11 1.69 10.53
CA LEU A 45 -2.16 1.92 11.61
C LEU A 45 -1.53 3.32 11.53
N VAL A 46 -1.06 3.73 10.36
CA VAL A 46 -0.51 5.09 10.15
C VAL A 46 -1.55 6.16 10.47
N SER A 47 -2.80 5.97 10.02
CA SER A 47 -3.91 6.86 10.35
C SER A 47 -4.12 6.96 11.88
N ALA A 48 -4.19 5.82 12.58
CA ALA A 48 -4.35 5.78 14.03
C ALA A 48 -3.21 6.50 14.78
N ILE A 49 -1.96 6.29 14.35
CA ILE A 49 -0.79 6.98 14.93
C ILE A 49 -0.90 8.49 14.72
N ALA A 50 -1.28 8.95 13.53
CA ALA A 50 -1.46 10.37 13.25
C ALA A 50 -2.56 11.01 14.11
N LEU A 51 -3.65 10.28 14.38
CA LEU A 51 -4.71 10.73 15.28
C LEU A 51 -4.21 10.83 16.72
N ILE A 52 -3.48 9.83 17.21
CA ILE A 52 -2.88 9.87 18.55
C ILE A 52 -1.92 11.06 18.67
N GLN A 53 -1.10 11.32 17.65
CA GLN A 53 -0.21 12.47 17.62
C GLN A 53 -0.99 13.79 17.70
N LEU A 54 -2.06 13.92 16.91
CA LEU A 54 -2.92 15.11 16.94
C LEU A 54 -3.51 15.34 18.33
N ILE A 55 -4.09 14.30 18.95
CA ILE A 55 -4.67 14.37 20.30
C ILE A 55 -3.60 14.77 21.32
N ARG A 56 -2.42 14.14 21.28
CA ARG A 56 -1.33 14.46 22.21
C ARG A 56 -0.86 15.90 22.08
N ILE A 57 -0.79 16.45 20.88
CA ILE A 57 -0.41 17.85 20.66
C ILE A 57 -1.50 18.79 21.19
N GLN A 58 -2.78 18.48 20.97
CA GLN A 58 -3.90 19.27 21.48
C GLN A 58 -3.94 19.30 23.01
N LEU A 59 -3.70 18.17 23.66
CA LEU A 59 -3.65 18.08 25.12
C LEU A 59 -2.40 18.76 25.71
N ARG A 60 -1.25 18.68 25.03
CA ARG A 60 -0.01 19.31 25.50
C ARG A 60 -0.08 20.83 25.45
N VAL A 61 -0.66 21.39 24.40
CA VAL A 61 -0.71 22.85 24.20
C VAL A 61 -2.10 23.26 23.70
N PRO A 62 -3.08 23.34 24.61
CA PRO A 62 -4.46 23.67 24.27
C PRO A 62 -4.64 25.17 23.94
N GLU A 63 -3.72 26.01 24.39
CA GLU A 63 -3.78 27.47 24.29
C GLU A 63 -3.58 27.98 22.85
N PHE A 64 -2.78 27.28 22.04
CA PHE A 64 -2.59 27.61 20.63
C PHE A 64 -3.61 26.86 19.78
N GLY A 65 -4.30 27.57 18.88
CA GLY A 65 -5.30 27.02 17.97
C GLY A 65 -4.74 26.05 16.92
N TRP A 66 -5.31 26.08 15.71
CA TRP A 66 -4.89 25.20 14.62
C TRP A 66 -3.55 25.64 14.02
N THR A 67 -2.45 25.10 14.56
CA THR A 67 -1.11 25.25 13.98
C THR A 67 -0.95 24.38 12.73
N THR A 68 -0.02 24.73 11.84
CA THR A 68 0.29 23.93 10.64
C THR A 68 0.62 22.48 10.96
N GLN A 69 1.27 22.22 12.10
CA GLN A 69 1.57 20.87 12.57
C GLN A 69 0.30 20.07 12.88
N LYS A 70 -0.67 20.66 13.59
CA LYS A 70 -1.97 20.01 13.88
C LYS A 70 -2.74 19.70 12.58
N VAL A 71 -2.71 20.64 11.62
CA VAL A 71 -3.32 20.43 10.29
C VAL A 71 -2.62 19.33 9.51
N PHE A 72 -1.29 19.26 9.54
CA PHE A 72 -0.55 18.20 8.85
C PHE A 72 -0.87 16.80 9.38
N HIS A 73 -0.93 16.63 10.70
CA HIS A 73 -1.33 15.35 11.30
C HIS A 73 -2.80 15.01 11.00
N LEU A 74 -3.69 16.01 10.99
CA LEU A 74 -5.07 15.82 10.58
C LEU A 74 -5.16 15.35 9.11
N MET A 75 -4.42 15.98 8.20
CA MET A 75 -4.38 15.56 6.80
C MET A 75 -3.83 14.13 6.66
N ASN A 76 -2.79 13.77 7.41
CA ASN A 76 -2.28 12.40 7.43
C ASN A 76 -3.33 11.40 7.95
N PHE A 77 -4.04 11.73 9.03
CA PHE A 77 -5.13 10.90 9.54
C PHE A 77 -6.18 10.64 8.45
N ILE A 78 -6.65 11.71 7.79
CA ILE A 78 -7.70 11.63 6.75
C ILE A 78 -7.20 10.87 5.52
N VAL A 79 -6.05 11.24 4.95
CA VAL A 79 -5.55 10.64 3.70
C VAL A 79 -5.24 9.16 3.89
N ASN A 80 -4.55 8.79 4.98
CA ASN A 80 -4.27 7.37 5.25
C ASN A 80 -5.55 6.62 5.63
N GLY A 81 -6.49 7.26 6.34
CA GLY A 81 -7.77 6.64 6.72
C GLY A 81 -8.64 6.33 5.51
N VAL A 82 -8.81 7.30 4.59
CA VAL A 82 -9.53 7.08 3.32
C VAL A 82 -8.86 5.98 2.51
N ARG A 83 -7.52 5.98 2.44
CA ARG A 83 -6.78 4.95 1.71
C ARG A 83 -6.94 3.56 2.33
N ALA A 84 -6.96 3.46 3.66
CA ALA A 84 -7.25 2.20 4.36
C ALA A 84 -8.66 1.70 4.04
N ILE A 85 -9.66 2.59 4.06
CA ILE A 85 -11.04 2.26 3.71
C ILE A 85 -11.15 1.77 2.26
N LEU A 86 -10.49 2.47 1.31
CA LEU A 86 -10.46 2.07 -0.10
C LEU A 86 -9.84 0.68 -0.29
N PHE A 87 -8.71 0.40 0.35
CA PHE A 87 -8.09 -0.93 0.29
C PHE A 87 -8.93 -2.00 0.98
N GLY A 88 -9.58 -1.68 2.09
CA GLY A 88 -10.49 -2.59 2.79
C GLY A 88 -11.71 -2.95 1.94
N PHE A 89 -12.35 -1.97 1.30
CA PHE A 89 -13.48 -2.22 0.40
C PHE A 89 -13.05 -2.94 -0.88
N HIS A 90 -11.88 -2.62 -1.43
CA HIS A 90 -11.32 -3.37 -2.55
C HIS A 90 -11.16 -4.85 -2.18
N ALA A 91 -10.64 -5.16 -0.99
CA ALA A 91 -10.58 -6.53 -0.50
C ALA A 91 -11.99 -7.17 -0.31
N GLN A 92 -12.98 -6.42 0.20
CA GLN A 92 -14.34 -6.93 0.39
C GLN A 92 -15.08 -7.22 -0.92
N VAL A 93 -14.88 -6.42 -1.96
CA VAL A 93 -15.50 -6.63 -3.29
C VAL A 93 -14.93 -7.88 -3.97
N PHE A 94 -13.65 -8.19 -3.78
CA PHE A 94 -13.03 -9.40 -4.34
C PHE A 94 -13.32 -10.68 -3.53
N LEU A 95 -13.56 -10.58 -2.22
CA LEU A 95 -14.03 -11.69 -1.38
C LEU A 95 -15.45 -12.16 -1.74
N LEU A 96 -16.27 -11.27 -2.28
CA LEU A 96 -17.59 -11.60 -2.83
C LEU A 96 -17.41 -12.19 -4.25
N LYS A 97 -16.91 -13.43 -4.35
CA LYS A 97 -17.10 -14.19 -5.58
C LYS A 97 -18.60 -14.48 -5.75
N PRO A 98 -19.25 -14.01 -6.83
CA PRO A 98 -20.57 -14.53 -7.17
C PRO A 98 -20.42 -16.01 -7.52
N LYS A 99 -21.38 -16.83 -7.05
CA LYS A 99 -21.50 -18.26 -7.38
C LYS A 99 -21.70 -18.48 -8.86
#